data_AF-A0AA50SNN6-F1
#
_entry.id   AF-A0AA50SNN6-F1
#
_cell.length_a   1.000
_cell.length_b   1.000
_cell.length_c   1.000
_cell.angle_alpha   90.00
_cell.angle_beta   90.00
_cell.angle_gamma   90.00
#
_symmetry.space_group_name_H-M   'P 1'
#
loop_
_entity.id
_entity.type
_entity.pdbx_description
1 polymer ?
#
loop_
_entity_poly.entity_id
_entity_poly.type
_entity_poly.pdbx_seq_one_letter_code
_entity_poly.pdbx_strand_id
1 'polypeptide(L)' 'TVHVKSRLVTVKGPRGVLKRNFKHLAVDIRMVNPRLLKVEKWFGSKKELAAVRTVCSHVENM' A
#
# COMPACT_ATOMS: atom_id res chain seq x y z
N THR A 1 -13.05 -4.59 -2.03
CA THR A 1 -11.96 -5.38 -2.63
C THR A 1 -10.74 -4.51 -2.81
N VAL A 2 -9.55 -5.05 -2.52
CA VAL A 2 -8.28 -4.32 -2.67
C VAL A 2 -7.51 -4.93 -3.83
N HIS A 3 -7.01 -4.09 -4.74
CA HIS A 3 -6.17 -4.50 -5.86
C HIS A 3 -4.89 -3.68 -5.87
N VAL A 4 -3.77 -4.34 -6.09
CA VAL A 4 -2.46 -3.71 -6.19
C VAL A 4 -1.82 -4.08 -7.51
N LYS A 5 -1.37 -3.08 -8.26
CA LYS A 5 -0.60 -3.29 -9.50
C LYS A 5 0.47 -2.21 -9.61
N SER A 6 1.74 -2.59 -9.69
CA SER A 6 2.85 -1.63 -9.87
C SER A 6 2.82 -0.47 -8.84
N ARG A 7 2.65 -0.80 -7.55
CA ARG A 7 2.52 0.16 -6.42
C ARG A 7 1.34 1.15 -6.53
N LEU A 8 0.39 0.89 -7.43
CA LEU A 8 -0.92 1.54 -7.47
C LEU A 8 -1.91 0.70 -6.68
N VAL A 9 -2.45 1.26 -5.59
CA VAL A 9 -3.47 0.61 -4.76
C VAL A 9 -4.84 1.13 -5.16
N THR A 10 -5.76 0.22 -5.44
CA THR A 10 -7.17 0.50 -5.71
C THR A 10 -8.03 -0.20 -4.66
N VAL A 11 -8.77 0.56 -3.88
CA VAL A 11 -9.75 0.05 -2.92
C VAL A 11 -11.14 0.31 -3.44
N LYS A 12 -11.94 -0.74 -3.57
CA LYS A 12 -13.37 -0.66 -3.93
C LYS A 12 -14.21 -1.00 -2.70
N GLY A 13 -15.14 -0.14 -2.34
CA GLY A 13 -16.10 -0.34 -1.26
C GLY A 13 -17.51 0.08 -1.67
N PRO A 14 -18.51 -0.04 -0.77
CA PRO A 14 -19.89 0.33 -1.06
C PRO A 14 -20.06 1.84 -1.33
N ARG A 15 -19.16 2.67 -0.79
CA ARG A 15 -19.16 4.13 -0.94
C ARG A 15 -18.41 4.62 -2.19
N GLY A 16 -17.83 3.72 -2.99
CA GLY A 16 -17.10 4.07 -4.20
C GLY A 16 -15.71 3.43 -4.31
N VAL A 17 -14.87 4.01 -5.14
CA VAL A 17 -13.53 3.49 -5.47
C VAL A 17 -12.48 4.55 -5.21
N LEU A 18 -11.49 4.22 -4.39
CA LEU A 18 -10.33 5.05 -4.12
C LEU A 18 -9.09 4.48 -4.81
N LYS A 19 -8.27 5.35 -5.38
CA LYS A 19 -7.01 4.99 -6.05
C LYS A 19 -5.89 5.85 -5.50
N ARG A 20 -4.78 5.22 -5.12
CA ARG A 20 -3.58 5.93 -4.64
C ARG A 20 -2.31 5.33 -5.23
N ASN A 21 -1.42 6.23 -5.66
CA ASN A 21 -0.16 5.89 -6.30
C ASN A 21 1.03 6.03 -5.33
N PHE A 22 1.74 4.94 -5.09
CA PHE A 22 2.96 4.90 -4.27
C PHE A 22 4.24 4.66 -5.08
N LYS A 23 4.22 4.88 -6.41
CA LYS A 23 5.41 4.68 -7.28
C LYS A 23 6.62 5.54 -6.90
N HIS A 24 6.40 6.66 -6.21
CA HIS A 24 7.46 7.53 -5.69
C HIS A 24 8.28 6.88 -4.56
N LEU A 25 7.74 5.85 -3.91
CA LEU A 25 8.43 5.08 -2.88
C LEU A 25 8.96 3.77 -3.47
N ALA A 26 10.21 3.45 -3.15
CA ALA A 26 10.82 2.16 -3.46
C ALA A 26 10.43 1.12 -2.39
N VAL A 27 9.14 0.77 -2.36
CA VAL A 27 8.54 -0.24 -1.47
C VAL A 27 7.88 -1.34 -2.29
N ASP A 28 7.95 -2.57 -1.79
CA ASP A 28 7.21 -3.69 -2.35
C ASP A 28 5.83 -3.79 -1.68
N ILE A 29 4.78 -3.92 -2.48
CA ILE A 29 3.40 -4.01 -2.00
C ILE A 29 2.75 -5.20 -2.69
N ARG A 30 2.37 -6.19 -1.89
CA ARG A 30 1.78 -7.44 -2.37
C ARG A 30 0.55 -7.83 -1.56
N MET A 31 -0.45 -8.38 -2.24
CA MET A 31 -1.57 -9.05 -1.58
C MET A 31 -1.14 -10.47 -1.25
N VAL A 32 -1.00 -10.80 0.03
CA VAL A 32 -0.74 -12.18 0.47
C VAL A 32 -2.04 -12.95 0.47
N ASN A 33 -3.10 -12.32 1.01
CA ASN A 33 -4.46 -12.85 1.01
C ASN A 33 -5.44 -11.76 0.56
N PRO A 34 -6.70 -12.09 0.18
CA PRO A 34 -7.72 -11.11 -0.17
C PRO A 34 -8.01 -10.06 0.93
N ARG A 35 -7.66 -10.36 2.18
CA ARG A 35 -7.80 -9.49 3.36
C ARG A 35 -6.46 -9.05 3.97
N LEU A 36 -5.32 -9.52 3.46
CA LEU A 36 -4.01 -9.24 4.04
C LEU A 36 -3.07 -8.68 2.97
N LEU A 37 -2.77 -7.39 3.11
CA LEU A 37 -1.79 -6.66 2.31
C LEU A 37 -0.46 -6.63 3.06
N LYS A 38 0.63 -6.99 2.38
CA LYS A 38 1.99 -6.91 2.92
C LYS A 38 2.75 -5.79 2.21
N VAL A 39 3.36 -4.91 2.99
CA VAL A 39 4.23 -3.82 2.53
C VAL A 39 5.63 -4.06 3.09
N GLU A 40 6.61 -4.17 2.21
CA GLU A 40 8.00 -4.48 2.58
C GLU A 40 8.96 -3.45 1.96
N LYS A 41 9.96 -3.06 2.75
CA LYS A 41 11.11 -2.29 2.27
C LYS A 41 12.36 -3.10 2.58
N TRP A 42 13.11 -3.43 1.54
CA TRP A 42 14.40 -4.08 1.66
C TRP A 42 15.46 -3.03 1.98
N PHE A 43 16.29 -3.30 2.99
CA PHE A 43 17.42 -2.44 3.40
C PHE A 43 17.04 -0.95 3.56
N GLY A 44 15.95 -0.67 4.28
CA GLY A 44 15.45 0.69 4.46
C GLY A 44 16.23 1.50 5.51
N SER A 45 16.51 2.76 5.21
CA SER A 45 16.91 3.77 6.20
C SER A 45 15.75 4.12 7.14
N LYS A 46 16.05 4.77 8.30
CA LYS A 46 15.01 5.17 9.28
C LYS A 46 13.86 5.97 8.63
N LYS A 47 14.18 6.85 7.67
CA LYS A 47 13.19 7.66 6.95
C LYS A 47 12.29 6.81 6.05
N GLU A 48 12.84 5.81 5.37
CA GLU A 48 12.07 4.93 4.50
C GLU A 48 11.21 3.95 5.29
N LEU A 49 11.68 3.48 6.45
CA LEU A 49 10.89 2.64 7.35
C LEU A 49 9.65 3.39 7.88
N ALA A 50 9.79 4.70 8.16
CA ALA A 50 8.66 5.54 8.51
C ALA A 50 7.65 5.64 7.36
N ALA A 51 8.12 5.75 6.11
CA ALA A 51 7.24 5.79 4.94
C ALA A 51 6.44 4.50 4.76
N VAL A 52 6.99 3.33 5.10
CA VAL A 52 6.24 2.05 5.09
C VAL A 52 5.02 2.13 6.00
N ARG A 53 5.18 2.67 7.22
CA ARG A 53 4.05 2.85 8.16
C ARG A 53 2.99 3.80 7.59
N THR A 54 3.42 4.89 6.97
CA THR A 54 2.51 5.85 6.32
C THR A 54 1.70 5.20 5.20
N VAL A 55 2.32 4.34 4.38
CA VAL A 55 1.62 3.58 3.33
C VAL A 55 0.54 2.69 3.95
N CYS A 56 0.88 1.94 5.01
CA CYS A 56 -0.09 1.08 5.69
C CYS A 56 -1.30 1.87 6.20
N SER A 57 -1.08 2.97 6.93
CA SER A 57 -2.17 3.81 7.44
C SER A 57 -3.01 4.43 6.33
N HIS A 58 -2.39 4.79 5.20
CA HIS A 58 -3.13 5.35 4.07
C HIS A 58 -4.04 4.31 3.42
N VAL A 59 -3.60 3.06 3.32
CA VAL A 59 -4.44 1.97 2.78
C VAL A 59 -5.55 1.58 3.76
N GLU A 60 -5.28 1.61 5.06
CA GLU A 60 -6.30 1.33 6.10
C GLU A 60 -7.42 2.38 6.12
N ASN A 61 -7.09 3.63 5.80
CA ASN A 61 -8.06 4.72 5.70
C ASN A 61 -8.85 4.74 4.37
N MET A 62 -8.41 4.01 3.34
CA MET A 62 -9.08 3.94 2.03
C MET A 62 -10.16 2.86 2.01
#